data_AF-A0A379FV02-F1
#
_entry.id   AF-A0A379FV02-F1
#
_cell.length_a   1.000
_cell.length_b   1.000
_cell.length_c   1.000
_cell.angle_alpha   90.00
_cell.angle_beta   90.00
_cell.angle_gamma   90.00
#
_symmetry.space_group_name_H-M   'P 1'
#
loop_
_entity.id
_entity.type
_entity.pdbx_description
1 polymer ?
#
loop_
_entity_poly.entity_id
_entity_poly.type
_entity_poly.pdbx_seq_one_letter_code
_entity_poly.pdbx_strand_id
1 'polypeptide(L)'
;MIKKWGTMSNNYLAFPEIDPVMFSIGPVSLHWYGFMYLVGFVFALWLAGRRAAKPNSGWTKNEVENLLYVGFVGVFVGGRLGYVSSIISLFFLTILYTSLRFGMAVCPSMGLNRCDMCHDVVCSSYSPSFPASF
;
A
#
# COMPACT_ATOMS: atom_id res chain seq x y z
N MET A 1 -33.39 46.94 -16.07
CA MET A 1 -33.74 45.78 -15.23
C MET A 1 -33.14 44.52 -15.86
N ILE A 2 -32.01 44.02 -15.33
CA ILE A 2 -31.43 42.73 -15.75
C ILE A 2 -31.20 41.93 -14.48
N LYS A 3 -32.06 40.92 -14.28
CA LYS A 3 -32.08 40.02 -13.13
C LYS A 3 -30.86 39.08 -13.26
N LYS A 4 -29.81 39.35 -12.48
CA LYS A 4 -28.56 38.57 -12.47
C LYS A 4 -28.86 37.19 -11.84
N TRP A 5 -28.41 36.16 -12.54
CA TRP A 5 -28.78 34.75 -12.39
C TRP A 5 -28.35 34.12 -11.06
N GLY A 6 -29.14 33.11 -10.65
CA GLY A 6 -29.00 32.34 -9.42
C GLY A 6 -27.73 31.50 -9.33
N THR A 7 -27.36 31.25 -8.07
CA THR A 7 -26.27 30.38 -7.63
C THR A 7 -26.48 28.95 -8.12
N MET A 8 -25.52 28.41 -8.87
CA MET A 8 -25.43 26.97 -9.15
C MET A 8 -25.11 26.25 -7.83
N SER A 9 -26.13 25.70 -7.16
CA SER A 9 -25.95 24.86 -5.98
C SER A 9 -25.37 23.51 -6.40
N ASN A 10 -24.05 23.39 -6.30
CA ASN A 10 -23.36 22.11 -6.42
C ASN A 10 -23.78 21.21 -5.24
N ASN A 11 -24.68 20.26 -5.49
CA ASN A 11 -25.10 19.23 -4.51
C ASN A 11 -24.10 18.06 -4.50
N TYR A 12 -22.85 18.36 -4.22
CA TYR A 12 -21.83 17.36 -3.98
C TYR A 12 -21.09 17.77 -2.72
N LEU A 13 -20.91 16.82 -1.81
CA LEU A 13 -20.05 17.01 -0.65
C LEU A 13 -18.62 17.13 -1.18
N ALA A 14 -18.12 18.37 -1.24
CA ALA A 14 -16.71 18.61 -1.47
C ALA A 14 -15.93 17.96 -0.33
N PHE A 15 -15.04 17.03 -0.67
CA PHE A 15 -14.14 16.47 0.33
C PHE A 15 -13.23 17.58 0.84
N PRO A 16 -13.17 17.80 2.16
CA PRO A 16 -12.23 18.76 2.72
C PRO A 16 -10.80 18.27 2.44
N GLU A 17 -9.95 19.17 1.96
CA GLU A 17 -8.53 18.92 1.79
C GLU A 17 -7.87 18.87 3.17
N ILE A 18 -7.79 17.67 3.75
CA ILE A 18 -7.06 17.42 4.99
C ILE A 18 -5.62 17.08 4.61
N ASP A 19 -4.68 17.90 5.08
CA ASP A 19 -3.25 17.62 4.91
C ASP A 19 -2.91 16.25 5.54
N PRO A 20 -2.36 15.31 4.75
CA PRO A 20 -2.16 13.93 5.22
C PRO A 20 -1.01 13.82 6.24
N VAL A 21 -0.21 14.87 6.40
CA VAL A 21 0.98 14.91 7.25
C VAL A 21 0.68 15.66 8.55
N MET A 22 0.85 14.98 9.69
CA MET A 22 0.73 15.60 11.02
C MET A 22 1.97 16.39 11.40
N PHE A 23 3.15 15.82 11.14
CA PHE A 23 4.42 16.40 11.55
C PHE A 23 5.52 15.87 10.64
N SER A 24 6.33 16.76 10.09
CA SER A 24 7.54 16.42 9.35
C SER A 24 8.75 16.74 10.22
N ILE A 25 9.45 15.71 10.67
CA ILE A 25 10.74 15.85 11.35
C ILE A 25 11.80 15.47 10.33
N GLY A 26 12.26 16.46 9.55
CA GLY A 26 13.26 16.26 8.50
C GLY A 26 12.82 15.22 7.45
N PRO A 27 13.50 14.06 7.32
CA PRO A 27 13.17 13.02 6.34
C PRO A 27 12.03 12.09 6.76
N VAL A 28 11.46 12.26 7.97
CA VAL A 28 10.38 11.40 8.48
C VAL A 28 9.10 12.21 8.55
N SER A 29 8.17 11.92 7.64
CA SER A 29 6.81 12.49 7.62
C SER A 29 5.83 11.55 8.31
N LEU A 30 5.37 11.94 9.50
CA LEU A 30 4.33 11.21 10.22
C LEU A 30 2.97 11.56 9.63
N HIS A 31 2.27 10.56 9.10
CA HIS A 31 0.95 10.72 8.52
C HIS A 31 -0.17 10.40 9.52
N TRP A 32 -1.33 11.03 9.35
CA TRP A 32 -2.51 10.79 10.20
C TRP A 32 -2.93 9.31 10.25
N TYR A 33 -2.78 8.57 9.14
CA TYR A 33 -3.11 7.14 9.11
C TYR A 33 -2.23 6.35 10.09
N GLY A 34 -0.92 6.65 10.12
CA GLY A 34 0.04 5.99 10.99
C GLY A 34 -0.24 6.26 12.47
N PHE A 35 -0.60 7.50 12.77
CA PHE A 35 -1.00 7.90 14.12
C PHE A 35 -2.26 7.15 14.59
N MET A 36 -3.27 7.02 13.73
CA MET A 36 -4.50 6.27 14.06
C MET A 36 -4.22 4.79 14.33
N TYR A 37 -3.32 4.15 13.56
CA TYR A 37 -2.90 2.78 13.85
C TYR A 37 -2.22 2.65 15.22
N LEU A 38 -1.36 3.60 15.59
CA LEU A 38 -0.70 3.61 16.89
C LEU A 38 -1.70 3.78 18.03
N VAL A 39 -2.64 4.72 17.91
CA VAL A 39 -3.72 4.93 18.90
C VAL A 39 -4.57 3.66 19.05
N GLY A 40 -4.96 3.03 17.94
CA GLY A 40 -5.71 1.78 17.96
C GLY A 40 -4.98 0.65 18.67
N PHE A 41 -3.68 0.51 18.43
CA PHE A 41 -2.84 -0.51 19.08
C PHE A 41 -2.70 -0.27 20.59
N VAL A 42 -2.43 0.97 21.01
CA VAL A 42 -2.37 1.33 22.44
C VAL A 42 -3.70 1.09 23.13
N PHE A 43 -4.82 1.42 22.48
CA PHE A 43 -6.15 1.16 23.01
C PHE A 43 -6.43 -0.34 23.15
N ALA A 44 -6.01 -1.15 22.18
CA ALA A 44 -6.11 -2.60 22.24
C ALA A 44 -5.29 -3.18 23.40
N LEU A 45 -4.04 -2.74 23.59
CA LEU A 45 -3.20 -3.15 24.72
C LEU A 45 -3.82 -2.77 26.06
N TRP A 46 -4.31 -1.54 26.19
CA TRP A 46 -4.95 -1.07 27.41
C TRP A 46 -6.20 -1.89 27.76
N LEU A 47 -7.06 -2.14 26.78
CA LEU A 47 -8.28 -2.92 26.98
C LEU A 47 -7.95 -4.40 27.28
N ALA A 48 -6.97 -4.97 26.59
CA ALA A 48 -6.53 -6.34 26.76
C ALA A 48 -5.92 -6.56 28.15
N GLY A 49 -5.05 -5.65 28.60
CA GLY A 49 -4.50 -5.66 29.96
C GLY A 49 -5.59 -5.52 31.03
N ARG A 50 -6.59 -4.66 30.80
CA ARG A 50 -7.73 -4.50 31.72
C ARG A 50 -8.64 -5.73 31.78
N ARG A 51 -8.78 -6.48 30.68
CA ARG A 51 -9.51 -7.76 30.63
C ARG A 51 -8.73 -8.89 31.29
N ALA A 52 -7.42 -8.95 31.07
CA ALA A 52 -6.54 -9.94 31.69
C ALA A 52 -6.50 -9.80 33.23
N ALA A 53 -6.60 -8.56 33.74
CA ALA A 53 -6.65 -8.25 35.17
C ALA A 53 -7.97 -8.64 35.87
N LYS A 54 -8.99 -9.14 35.17
CA LYS A 54 -10.22 -9.60 35.81
C LYS A 54 -9.98 -10.93 36.54
N PRO A 55 -10.48 -11.10 37.78
CA PRO A 55 -10.41 -12.39 38.47
C PRO A 55 -11.20 -13.42 37.66
N ASN A 56 -10.61 -14.61 37.47
CA ASN A 56 -11.13 -15.71 36.63
C ASN A 56 -10.82 -15.64 35.12
N SER A 57 -9.85 -14.82 34.68
CA SER A 57 -9.50 -14.76 33.25
C SER A 57 -8.73 -16.00 32.77
N GLY A 58 -7.95 -16.67 33.63
CA GLY A 58 -7.09 -17.80 33.23
C GLY A 58 -5.89 -17.39 32.36
N TRP A 59 -5.71 -16.10 32.08
CA TRP A 59 -4.64 -15.54 31.27
C TRP A 59 -3.83 -14.54 32.08
N THR A 60 -2.50 -14.64 32.04
CA THR A 60 -1.65 -13.62 32.65
C THR A 60 -1.60 -12.37 31.76
N LYS A 61 -1.48 -11.19 32.38
CA LYS A 61 -1.33 -9.92 31.66
C LYS A 61 -0.17 -9.98 30.64
N ASN A 62 0.93 -10.62 31.02
CA ASN A 62 2.13 -10.73 30.19
C ASN A 62 1.91 -11.60 28.94
N GLU A 63 1.15 -12.70 29.04
CA GLU A 63 0.84 -13.54 27.88
C GLU A 63 0.00 -12.81 26.84
N VAL A 64 -1.02 -12.07 27.29
CA VAL A 64 -1.90 -11.30 26.41
C VAL A 64 -1.13 -10.16 25.71
N GLU A 65 -0.27 -9.45 26.45
CA GLU A 65 0.58 -8.42 25.87
C GLU A 65 1.57 -9.02 24.85
N ASN A 66 2.23 -10.14 25.19
CA ASN A 66 3.17 -10.80 24.30
C ASN A 66 2.51 -11.29 22.99
N LEU A 67 1.29 -11.83 23.06
CA LEU A 67 0.50 -12.23 21.89
C LEU A 67 0.15 -11.03 20.99
N LEU A 68 -0.20 -9.89 21.58
CA LEU A 68 -0.47 -8.67 20.83
C LEU A 68 0.79 -8.13 20.14
N TYR A 69 1.93 -8.15 20.84
CA TYR A 69 3.20 -7.69 20.27
C TYR A 69 3.68 -8.61 19.14
N VAL A 70 3.63 -9.94 19.29
CA VAL A 70 4.04 -10.85 18.22
C VAL A 70 3.11 -10.75 17.02
N GLY A 71 1.81 -10.54 17.24
CA GLY A 71 0.85 -10.29 16.16
C GLY A 71 1.16 -9.00 15.40
N PHE A 72 1.44 -7.92 16.12
CA PHE A 72 1.84 -6.64 15.52
C PHE A 72 3.11 -6.80 14.68
N VAL A 73 4.18 -7.38 15.24
CA VAL A 73 5.42 -7.65 14.50
C VAL A 73 5.16 -8.54 13.29
N GLY A 74 4.30 -9.56 13.42
CA GLY A 74 3.87 -10.44 12.34
C GLY A 74 3.21 -9.70 11.17
N VAL A 75 2.41 -8.66 11.44
CA VAL A 75 1.80 -7.83 10.38
C VAL A 75 2.84 -7.00 9.64
N PHE A 76 3.81 -6.41 10.35
CA PHE A 76 4.87 -5.62 9.71
C PHE A 76 5.80 -6.49 8.86
N VAL A 77 6.25 -7.61 9.41
CA VAL A 77 7.14 -8.56 8.72
C VAL A 77 6.40 -9.24 7.57
N GLY A 78 5.18 -9.71 7.83
CA GLY A 78 4.32 -10.37 6.84
C GLY A 78 3.89 -9.43 5.71
N GLY A 79 3.61 -8.16 5.98
CA GLY A 79 3.29 -7.17 4.96
C GLY A 79 4.43 -6.94 3.98
N ARG A 80 5.68 -6.85 4.47
CA ARG A 80 6.84 -6.65 3.61
C ARG A 80 7.22 -7.91 2.82
N LEU A 81 7.21 -9.07 3.46
CA LEU A 81 7.48 -10.35 2.81
C LEU A 81 6.37 -10.73 1.82
N GLY A 82 5.12 -10.41 2.13
CA GLY A 82 3.98 -10.59 1.25
C GLY A 82 4.08 -9.72 0.00
N TYR A 83 4.36 -8.42 0.17
CA TYR A 83 4.56 -7.51 -0.97
C TYR A 83 5.65 -8.00 -1.93
N VAL A 84 6.80 -8.40 -1.38
CA VAL A 84 7.92 -8.90 -2.20
C VAL A 84 7.57 -10.23 -2.87
N SER A 85 7.03 -11.19 -2.11
CA SER A 85 6.73 -12.53 -2.66
C SER A 85 5.63 -12.50 -3.71
N SER A 86 4.56 -11.72 -3.50
CA SER A 86 3.48 -11.55 -4.47
C SER A 86 3.98 -10.94 -5.78
N ILE A 87 4.83 -9.89 -5.71
CA ILE A 87 5.37 -9.26 -6.92
C ILE A 87 6.33 -10.18 -7.66
N ILE A 88 7.26 -10.83 -6.94
CA ILE A 88 8.26 -11.69 -7.56
C ILE A 88 7.61 -12.92 -8.21
N SER A 89 6.56 -13.47 -7.58
CA SER A 89 5.80 -14.61 -8.10
C SER A 89 5.02 -14.23 -9.36
N LEU A 90 4.30 -13.11 -9.36
CA LEU A 90 3.56 -12.62 -10.54
C LEU A 90 4.50 -12.30 -11.70
N PHE A 91 5.66 -11.71 -11.43
CA PHE A 91 6.66 -11.45 -12.45
C PHE A 91 7.21 -12.73 -13.08
N PHE A 92 7.58 -13.72 -12.25
CA PHE A 92 8.10 -15.00 -12.72
C PHE A 92 7.03 -15.79 -13.50
N LEU A 93 5.79 -15.79 -13.02
CA LEU A 93 4.67 -16.44 -13.70
C LEU A 93 4.35 -15.77 -15.05
N THR A 94 4.46 -14.44 -15.13
CA THR A 94 4.28 -13.69 -16.39
C THR A 94 5.38 -14.01 -17.39
N ILE A 95 6.64 -14.09 -16.95
CA ILE A 95 7.77 -14.49 -17.79
C ILE A 95 7.59 -15.93 -18.29
N LEU A 96 7.22 -16.85 -17.40
CA LEU A 96 7.01 -18.25 -17.75
C LEU A 96 5.81 -18.42 -18.70
N TYR A 97 4.69 -17.75 -18.43
CA TYR A 97 3.49 -17.77 -19.27
C TYR A 97 3.77 -17.19 -20.66
N THR A 98 4.52 -16.09 -20.75
CA THR A 98 4.93 -15.52 -22.04
C THR A 98 5.90 -16.45 -22.77
N SER A 99 6.85 -17.08 -22.06
CA SER A 99 7.80 -18.05 -22.64
C SER A 99 7.15 -19.36 -23.09
N LEU A 100 6.08 -19.80 -22.41
CA LEU A 100 5.29 -20.98 -22.78
C LEU A 100 4.33 -20.68 -23.94
N ARG A 101 3.78 -19.45 -24.01
CA ARG A 101 2.85 -19.03 -25.08
C ARG A 101 3.58 -18.58 -26.36
N PHE A 102 4.76 -17.97 -26.21
CA PHE A 102 5.69 -17.63 -27.29
C PHE A 102 6.94 -18.51 -27.11
N GLY A 103 6.86 -19.75 -27.57
CA GLY A 103 8.02 -20.64 -27.60
C GLY A 103 9.21 -19.95 -28.28
N MET A 104 10.29 -19.74 -27.53
CA MET A 104 11.59 -19.27 -28.01
C MET A 104 11.59 -17.98 -28.86
N ALA A 105 11.11 -16.86 -28.33
CA ALA A 105 11.46 -15.54 -28.89
C ALA A 105 11.97 -14.59 -27.81
N VAL A 106 13.06 -14.99 -27.13
CA VAL A 106 13.94 -14.01 -26.47
C VAL A 106 14.78 -13.40 -27.59
N CYS A 107 14.38 -12.24 -28.10
CA CYS A 107 15.27 -11.41 -28.89
C CYS A 107 16.32 -10.85 -27.91
N PRO A 108 17.56 -11.33 -27.89
CA PRO A 108 18.56 -10.85 -26.95
C PRO A 108 19.12 -9.55 -27.50
N SER A 109 18.93 -8.48 -26.73
CA SER A 109 19.68 -7.22 -26.73
C SER A 109 20.72 -7.03 -27.86
N MET A 110 20.34 -6.35 -28.94
CA MET A 110 21.29 -5.69 -29.85
C MET A 110 20.83 -4.25 -30.08
N GLY A 111 21.79 -3.35 -29.90
CA GLY A 111 21.57 -1.91 -29.86
C GLY A 111 21.18 -1.28 -31.19
N LEU A 112 20.73 -0.03 -31.03
CA LEU A 112 20.57 1.05 -32.00
C LEU A 112 19.68 0.79 -33.24
N ASN A 113 18.56 1.50 -33.22
CA ASN A 113 17.96 2.20 -34.37
C ASN A 113 17.40 1.32 -35.50
N ARG A 114 16.23 0.69 -35.29
CA ARG A 114 15.27 0.46 -36.38
C ARG A 114 13.86 0.16 -35.88
N CYS A 115 13.02 1.17 -35.84
CA CYS A 115 11.58 1.09 -35.57
C CYS A 115 10.78 0.74 -36.84
N ASP A 116 11.16 -0.27 -37.62
CA ASP A 116 10.55 -0.51 -38.94
C ASP A 116 10.00 -1.93 -39.19
N MET A 117 9.79 -2.78 -38.17
CA MET A 117 9.30 -4.14 -38.49
C MET A 117 8.42 -4.88 -37.47
N CYS A 118 7.55 -4.19 -36.73
CA CYS A 118 6.44 -4.86 -36.02
C CYS A 118 5.15 -4.05 -36.18
N HIS A 119 4.29 -4.45 -37.11
CA HIS A 119 3.02 -3.76 -37.38
C HIS A 119 1.85 -4.22 -36.47
N ASP A 120 2.01 -5.13 -35.50
CA ASP A 120 0.84 -5.66 -34.76
C ASP A 120 1.05 -6.03 -33.28
N VAL A 121 2.03 -5.46 -32.58
CA VAL A 121 2.16 -5.72 -31.13
C VAL A 121 2.34 -4.42 -30.36
N VAL A 122 1.19 -3.85 -29.97
CA VAL A 122 0.95 -3.12 -28.73
C VAL A 122 2.23 -2.50 -28.13
N CYS A 123 2.58 -1.30 -28.59
CA CYS A 123 3.40 -0.38 -27.81
C CYS A 123 2.59 0.13 -26.61
N SER A 124 2.22 -0.76 -25.69
CA SER A 124 1.71 -0.37 -24.38
C SER A 124 2.88 -0.13 -23.46
N SER A 125 3.28 1.13 -23.38
CA SER A 125 3.68 1.83 -22.17
C SER A 125 4.12 0.95 -20.99
N TYR A 126 5.43 0.68 -20.89
CA TYR A 126 6.06 0.30 -19.62
C TYR A 126 7.24 1.23 -19.34
N SER A 127 6.94 2.51 -19.13
CA SER A 127 7.80 3.40 -18.36
C SER A 127 7.53 3.10 -16.88
N PRO A 128 8.46 2.50 -16.11
CA PRO A 128 8.30 2.41 -14.67
C PRO A 128 8.65 3.77 -14.08
N SER A 129 7.74 4.74 -14.20
CA SER A 129 7.76 5.92 -13.33
C SER A 129 7.31 5.45 -11.95
N PHE A 130 8.27 4.95 -11.16
CA PHE A 130 8.14 4.94 -9.71
C PHE A 130 7.99 6.40 -9.27
N PRO A 131 6.87 6.85 -8.67
CA PRO A 131 6.93 8.05 -7.87
C PRO A 131 7.78 7.70 -6.64
N ALA A 132 9.03 8.17 -6.65
CA ALA A 132 9.79 8.33 -5.45
C ALA A 132 9.07 9.37 -4.58
N SER A 133 8.21 8.91 -3.69
CA SER A 133 7.61 9.73 -2.64
C SER A 133 7.50 8.89 -1.38
N PHE A 134 8.59 8.90 -0.62
CA PHE A 134 8.55 8.97 0.84
C PHE A 134 8.59 10.45 1.23
#